data_AF-A0A0S8F5E9-F1
#
_entry.id   AF-A0A0S8F5E9-F1
#
_cell.length_a   1.000
_cell.length_b   1.000
_cell.length_c   1.000
_cell.angle_alpha   90.00
_cell.angle_beta   90.00
_cell.angle_gamma   90.00
#
_symmetry.space_group_name_H-M   'P 1'
#
loop_
_entity.id
_entity.type
_entity.pdbx_description
1 polymer ?
#
loop_
_entity_poly.entity_id
_entity_poly.type
_entity_poly.pdbx_seq_one_letter_code
_entity_poly.pdbx_strand_id
1 'polypeptide(L)'
;MSGFEASPGVQVELCAHCRGLFLDRHEIRQLVGGGSLAKATEVVPVSLGDEIGMRCPKCVDPAMQPLRVTGAERVESWQCRSCGGLWLGEGAFFALARSLQASRRPVRFVAPPTPSAAAIVHDGPDLAHSRSRYDQGMGNLIGVPVVLTLSWLFCSTSLGRLFASLVGMPFHELGHAGASWLSSRIAVPLPFFTFWFDDQSVLMGSLVVGVLAWLMFHTHGENNRFMFAVASAVLGAWAIATFLISPTTTLMWQILAGALGEIVFGGFILVAFHFPLPDRFRWDFWRWVALIPGALCFVHAVLLWRTVSADVSQMPWGAAIGAESDGDMNRLVQQFGWSANDLADFYLAIAYACLTALAATYAYAVYRIRP
;
A
#
# COMPACT_ATOMS: atom_id res chain seq x y z
N MET A 1 -19.30 23.33 8.87
CA MET A 1 -18.09 24.14 8.65
C MET A 1 -18.00 24.45 7.17
N SER A 2 -17.27 25.49 6.80
CA SER A 2 -17.04 25.85 5.39
C SER A 2 -15.56 25.63 5.07
N GLY A 3 -15.27 24.84 4.03
CA GLY A 3 -13.91 24.57 3.57
C GLY A 3 -13.38 25.67 2.65
N PHE A 4 -12.11 26.02 2.80
CA PHE A 4 -11.41 27.03 2.01
C PHE A 4 -9.99 26.58 1.68
N GLU A 5 -9.51 26.86 0.48
CA GLU A 5 -8.10 26.63 0.15
C GLU A 5 -7.26 27.83 0.61
N ALA A 6 -6.44 27.64 1.65
CA ALA A 6 -5.64 28.71 2.24
C ALA A 6 -4.30 28.92 1.52
N SER A 7 -3.78 27.88 0.87
CA SER A 7 -2.61 27.90 -0.01
C SER A 7 -2.67 26.68 -0.93
N PRO A 8 -1.94 26.63 -2.06
CA PRO A 8 -2.02 25.52 -3.01
C PRO A 8 -1.89 24.15 -2.32
N GLY A 9 -2.96 23.37 -2.32
CA GLY A 9 -3.01 22.03 -1.70
C GLY A 9 -3.23 22.00 -0.19
N VAL A 10 -3.55 23.13 0.45
CA VAL A 10 -3.92 23.21 1.88
C VAL A 10 -5.37 23.64 2.02
N GLN A 11 -6.21 22.74 2.52
CA GLN A 11 -7.62 23.01 2.77
C GLN A 11 -7.80 23.33 4.25
N VAL A 12 -8.60 24.33 4.59
CA VAL A 12 -8.87 24.68 5.97
C VAL A 12 -10.36 24.78 6.18
N GLU A 13 -10.84 24.36 7.34
CA GLU A 13 -12.26 24.45 7.67
C GLU A 13 -12.50 25.54 8.69
N LEU A 14 -13.41 26.47 8.37
CA LEU A 14 -13.80 27.55 9.24
C LEU A 14 -15.19 27.29 9.84
N CYS A 15 -15.33 27.53 11.13
CA CYS A 15 -16.62 27.57 11.80
C CYS A 15 -17.19 28.98 11.75
N ALA A 16 -18.32 29.17 11.07
CA ALA A 16 -18.99 30.48 10.98
C ALA A 16 -19.51 30.99 12.33
N HIS A 17 -19.74 30.11 13.32
CA HIS A 17 -20.30 30.48 14.62
C HIS A 17 -19.24 30.98 15.60
N CYS A 18 -18.20 30.19 15.85
CA CYS A 18 -17.15 30.52 16.82
C CYS A 18 -15.84 31.01 16.17
N ARG A 19 -15.80 31.15 14.84
CA ARG A 19 -14.61 31.56 14.07
C ARG A 19 -13.38 30.67 14.26
N GLY A 20 -13.59 29.46 14.76
CA GLY A 20 -12.56 28.45 14.91
C GLY A 20 -12.06 27.96 13.54
N LEU A 21 -10.77 27.69 13.49
CA LEU A 21 -10.06 27.14 12.34
C LEU A 21 -9.66 25.71 12.63
N PHE A 22 -10.10 24.77 11.80
CA PHE A 22 -9.63 23.40 11.83
C PHE A 22 -8.60 23.17 10.73
N LEU A 23 -7.52 22.49 11.11
CA LEU A 23 -6.38 22.12 10.26
C LEU A 23 -6.11 20.63 10.43
N ASP A 24 -5.91 19.92 9.32
CA ASP A 24 -5.35 18.57 9.36
C ASP A 24 -3.90 18.58 9.85
N ARG A 25 -3.44 17.42 10.35
CA ARG A 25 -2.17 17.23 11.08
C ARG A 25 -0.94 17.87 10.42
N HIS A 26 -0.93 17.97 9.09
CA HIS A 26 0.22 18.44 8.32
C HIS A 26 0.08 19.87 7.79
N GLU A 27 -1.12 20.42 7.80
CA GLU A 27 -1.45 21.70 7.15
C GLU A 27 -0.84 22.89 7.90
N ILE A 28 -0.80 22.85 9.23
CA ILE A 28 -0.17 23.92 10.03
C ILE A 28 1.32 24.11 9.66
N ARG A 29 2.03 23.02 9.33
CA ARG A 29 3.43 23.08 8.91
C ARG A 29 3.59 23.59 7.48
N GLN A 30 2.59 23.39 6.63
CA GLN A 30 2.60 23.91 5.27
C GLN A 30 2.28 25.41 5.25
N LEU A 31 1.36 25.87 6.12
CA LEU A 31 0.97 27.28 6.23
C LEU A 31 2.03 28.15 6.92
N VAL A 32 2.61 27.66 8.02
CA VAL A 32 3.57 28.44 8.83
C VAL A 32 5.02 28.15 8.42
N GLY A 33 5.25 27.03 7.72
CA GLY A 33 6.55 26.40 7.46
C GLY A 33 7.02 25.51 8.63
N GLY A 34 8.27 25.03 8.60
CA GLY A 34 8.87 24.16 9.63
C GLY A 34 8.83 24.70 11.08
N GLY A 35 9.18 23.86 12.06
CA GLY A 35 9.08 24.18 13.50
C GLY A 35 8.57 22.97 14.28
N SER A 36 8.81 22.94 15.60
CA SER A 36 8.37 21.83 16.45
C SER A 36 7.07 22.16 17.15
N LEU A 37 5.98 21.49 16.76
CA LEU A 37 4.68 21.63 17.44
C LEU A 37 4.82 21.28 18.94
N ALA A 38 5.57 20.23 19.27
CA ALA A 38 5.83 19.84 20.66
C ALA A 38 6.59 20.89 21.49
N LYS A 39 7.31 21.83 20.84
CA LYS A 39 7.94 22.96 21.54
C LYS A 39 7.07 24.20 21.56
N ALA A 40 6.12 24.29 20.64
CA ALA A 40 5.22 25.43 20.48
C ALA A 40 3.93 25.26 21.28
N THR A 41 3.64 24.06 21.76
CA THR A 41 2.44 23.73 22.53
C THR A 41 2.75 22.82 23.71
N GLU A 42 2.05 23.05 24.81
CA GLU A 42 2.05 22.21 26.00
C GLU A 42 0.69 21.53 26.14
N VAL A 43 0.70 20.24 26.49
CA VAL A 43 -0.53 19.50 26.76
C VAL A 43 -1.08 19.97 28.10
N VAL A 44 -2.34 20.41 28.12
CA VAL A 44 -3.02 20.73 29.38
C VAL A 44 -3.56 19.42 29.97
N PRO A 45 -3.12 19.01 31.17
CA PRO A 45 -3.70 17.84 31.84
C PRO A 45 -5.16 18.13 32.19
N VAL A 46 -6.04 17.22 31.83
CA VAL A 46 -7.48 17.27 32.16
C VAL A 46 -7.72 16.24 33.26
N SER A 47 -8.39 16.62 34.35
CA SER A 47 -8.65 15.72 35.47
C SER A 47 -9.68 14.66 35.06
N LEU A 48 -9.60 13.46 35.65
CA LEU A 48 -10.63 12.43 35.44
C LEU A 48 -11.99 12.96 35.93
N GLY A 49 -12.92 13.19 35.00
CA GLY A 49 -14.28 13.66 35.29
C GLY A 49 -14.64 15.02 34.67
N ASP A 50 -13.66 15.77 34.15
CA ASP A 50 -13.94 17.02 33.44
C ASP A 50 -14.44 16.73 32.01
N GLU A 51 -15.54 17.36 31.60
CA GLU A 51 -16.05 17.24 30.23
C GLU A 51 -15.03 17.84 29.24
N ILE A 52 -14.52 16.99 28.35
CA ILE A 52 -13.66 17.44 27.25
C ILE A 52 -14.57 18.12 26.20
N GLY A 53 -14.74 19.44 26.32
CA GLY A 53 -15.81 20.19 25.67
C GLY A 53 -15.76 20.33 24.14
N MET A 54 -14.71 19.85 23.45
CA MET A 54 -14.58 19.99 22.00
C MET A 54 -14.47 18.66 21.27
N ARG A 55 -15.38 18.44 20.31
CA ARG A 55 -15.38 17.26 19.43
C ARG A 55 -14.60 17.55 18.15
N CYS A 56 -13.86 16.54 17.69
CA CYS A 56 -13.16 16.63 16.41
C CYS A 56 -14.17 16.66 15.25
N PRO A 57 -14.18 17.69 14.38
CA PRO A 57 -15.09 17.78 13.24
C PRO A 57 -14.96 16.60 12.26
N LYS A 58 -13.75 16.02 12.17
CA LYS A 58 -13.42 14.93 11.23
C LYS A 58 -13.70 13.54 11.77
N CYS A 59 -13.47 13.32 13.06
CA CYS A 59 -13.62 11.99 13.68
C CYS A 59 -14.98 11.78 14.35
N VAL A 60 -15.70 12.86 14.69
CA VAL A 60 -17.02 12.85 15.37
C VAL A 60 -16.96 12.35 16.83
N ASP A 61 -16.04 11.43 17.15
CA ASP A 61 -15.62 10.95 18.48
C ASP A 61 -14.18 10.38 18.32
N PRO A 62 -13.16 10.61 19.17
CA PRO A 62 -13.18 11.11 20.55
C PRO A 62 -12.91 12.63 20.70
N ALA A 63 -13.08 13.08 21.94
CA ALA A 63 -12.87 14.44 22.38
C ALA A 63 -11.42 14.93 22.20
N MET A 64 -11.27 16.21 21.82
CA MET A 64 -9.98 16.80 21.50
C MET A 64 -9.22 17.20 22.77
N GLN A 65 -7.93 16.90 22.80
CA GLN A 65 -7.05 17.25 23.91
C GLN A 65 -6.72 18.74 23.88
N PRO A 66 -6.96 19.49 24.98
CA PRO A 66 -6.57 20.89 25.04
C PRO A 66 -5.06 21.04 25.00
N LEU A 67 -4.62 22.01 24.19
CA LEU A 67 -3.25 22.44 24.03
C LEU A 67 -3.13 23.90 24.45
N ARG A 68 -2.05 24.23 25.15
CA ARG A 68 -1.64 25.59 25.45
C ARG A 68 -0.54 25.99 24.50
N VAL A 69 -0.70 27.09 23.78
CA VAL A 69 0.35 27.62 22.92
C VAL A 69 1.39 28.34 23.79
N THR A 70 2.66 27.95 23.67
CA THR A 70 3.77 28.56 24.41
C THR A 70 3.86 30.05 24.08
N GLY A 71 3.83 30.91 25.11
CA GLY A 71 3.82 32.37 24.96
C GLY A 71 2.45 32.98 24.65
N ALA A 72 1.36 32.20 24.65
CA ALA A 72 0.00 32.68 24.45
C ALA A 72 -1.01 31.88 25.29
N GLU A 73 -1.08 32.18 26.59
CA GLU A 73 -1.91 31.42 27.55
C GLU A 73 -3.42 31.63 27.39
N ARG A 74 -3.83 32.66 26.64
CA ARG A 74 -5.24 33.03 26.47
C ARG A 74 -5.88 32.52 25.17
N VAL A 75 -5.12 31.84 24.32
CA VAL A 75 -5.67 31.29 23.08
C VAL A 75 -6.06 29.83 23.29
N GLU A 76 -7.25 29.49 22.84
CA GLU A 76 -7.75 28.14 22.97
C GLU A 76 -7.31 27.32 21.76
N SER A 77 -6.69 26.16 22.02
CA SER A 77 -6.30 25.23 20.97
C SER A 77 -6.50 23.80 21.43
N TRP A 78 -6.83 22.91 20.52
CA TRP A 78 -7.05 21.51 20.81
C TRP A 78 -6.47 20.63 19.71
N GLN A 79 -6.10 19.41 20.07
CA GLN A 79 -5.61 18.40 19.14
C GLN A 79 -6.43 17.12 19.28
N CYS A 80 -6.90 16.59 18.15
CA CYS A 80 -7.55 15.29 18.12
C CYS A 80 -6.52 14.19 18.37
N ARG A 81 -6.78 13.32 19.37
CA ARG A 81 -5.90 12.18 19.66
C ARG A 81 -5.94 11.08 18.60
N SER A 82 -7.01 11.02 17.80
CA SER A 82 -7.19 10.00 16.76
C SER A 82 -6.52 10.40 15.44
N CYS A 83 -6.92 11.54 14.85
CA CYS A 83 -6.39 11.98 13.55
C CYS A 83 -5.20 12.95 13.64
N GLY A 84 -4.94 13.54 14.81
CA GLY A 84 -3.91 14.56 14.98
C GLY A 84 -4.27 15.96 14.44
N GLY A 85 -5.51 16.15 13.98
CA GLY A 85 -6.02 17.46 13.52
C GLY A 85 -6.06 18.48 14.66
N LEU A 86 -5.85 19.74 14.31
CA LEU A 86 -5.80 20.87 15.23
C LEU A 86 -7.05 21.72 15.07
N TRP A 87 -7.68 22.03 16.20
CA TRP A 87 -8.66 23.10 16.29
C TRP A 87 -8.02 24.31 16.94
N LEU A 88 -8.13 25.45 16.29
CA LEU A 88 -7.57 26.71 16.73
C LEU A 88 -8.74 27.68 16.94
N GLY A 89 -8.92 28.13 18.18
CA GLY A 89 -9.87 29.20 18.50
C GLY A 89 -9.48 30.52 17.85
N GLU A 90 -10.32 31.54 18.01
CA GLU A 90 -10.09 32.86 17.43
C GLU A 90 -8.71 33.41 17.85
N GLY A 91 -7.89 33.80 16.87
CA GLY A 91 -6.52 34.31 17.10
C GLY A 91 -5.46 33.26 17.46
N ALA A 92 -5.83 32.01 17.74
CA ALA A 92 -4.89 30.95 18.11
C ALA A 92 -3.93 30.59 16.97
N PHE A 93 -4.36 30.70 15.71
CA PHE A 93 -3.49 30.49 14.54
C PHE A 93 -2.26 31.39 14.55
N PHE A 94 -2.43 32.69 14.74
CA PHE A 94 -1.31 33.63 14.70
C PHE A 94 -0.36 33.44 15.90
N ALA A 95 -0.92 33.12 17.07
CA ALA A 95 -0.12 32.79 18.26
C ALA A 95 0.72 31.53 18.03
N LEU A 96 0.09 30.46 17.53
CA LEU A 96 0.78 29.22 17.21
C LEU A 96 1.82 29.42 16.10
N ALA A 97 1.51 30.21 15.08
CA ALA A 97 2.42 30.50 13.99
C ALA A 97 3.71 31.19 14.48
N ARG A 98 3.57 32.21 15.35
CA ARG A 98 4.71 32.88 15.98
C ARG A 98 5.53 31.93 16.85
N SER A 99 4.87 31.10 17.65
CA SER A 99 5.55 30.13 18.50
C SER A 99 6.31 29.07 17.69
N LEU A 100 5.72 28.57 16.61
CA LEU A 100 6.37 27.66 15.66
C LEU A 100 7.60 28.30 15.00
N GLN A 101 7.49 29.56 14.57
CA GLN A 101 8.61 30.31 14.01
C GLN A 101 9.72 30.56 15.04
N ALA A 102 9.36 30.93 16.28
CA ALA A 102 10.33 31.09 17.37
C ALA A 102 11.00 29.77 17.77
N SER A 103 10.29 28.65 17.66
CA SER A 103 10.83 27.31 17.88
C SER A 103 11.80 26.85 16.78
N ARG A 104 11.85 27.55 15.64
CA ARG A 104 12.89 27.32 14.64
C ARG A 104 14.22 27.76 15.23
N ARG A 105 15.03 26.78 15.60
CA ARG A 105 16.44 27.05 15.85
C ARG A 105 17.02 27.63 14.55
N PRO A 106 17.67 28.80 14.55
CA PRO A 106 18.54 29.12 13.44
C PRO A 106 19.55 27.98 13.37
N VAL A 107 19.68 27.36 12.20
CA VAL A 107 20.76 26.41 11.95
C VAL A 107 22.04 27.22 12.00
N ARG A 108 22.61 27.37 13.21
CA ARG A 108 24.01 27.72 13.34
C ARG A 108 24.76 26.53 12.75
N PHE A 109 25.43 26.73 11.63
CA PHE A 109 26.56 25.91 11.23
C PHE A 109 27.59 26.01 12.35
N VAL A 110 27.50 25.11 13.32
CA VAL A 110 28.56 24.86 14.28
C VAL A 110 29.39 23.74 13.68
N ALA A 111 30.68 24.00 13.48
CA ALA A 111 31.66 23.00 13.08
C ALA A 111 31.54 21.75 13.98
N PRO A 112 31.72 20.53 13.44
CA PRO A 112 31.38 19.31 14.16
C PRO A 112 32.27 19.15 15.40
N PRO A 113 31.71 18.97 16.61
CA PRO A 113 32.45 18.38 17.70
C PRO A 113 32.41 16.85 17.59
N THR A 114 33.55 16.26 17.94
CA THR A 114 33.83 14.83 18.09
C THR A 114 32.75 14.09 18.89
N PRO A 115 32.50 12.79 18.61
CA PRO A 115 31.35 12.06 19.15
C PRO A 115 31.60 11.64 20.60
N SER A 116 30.68 12.01 21.50
CA SER A 116 30.58 11.44 22.84
C SER A 116 29.17 10.89 23.09
N ALA A 117 29.18 9.61 23.41
CA ALA A 117 28.18 8.73 24.01
C ALA A 117 26.77 9.25 24.36
N ALA A 118 25.81 8.45 23.90
CA ALA A 118 24.54 8.06 24.52
C ALA A 118 23.49 9.14 24.84
N ALA A 119 22.41 9.12 24.06
CA ALA A 119 21.12 9.65 24.48
C ALA A 119 20.03 8.59 24.27
N ILE A 120 19.48 8.21 25.41
CA ILE A 120 18.35 7.32 25.68
C ILE A 120 17.16 7.62 24.76
N VAL A 121 16.66 6.60 24.07
CA VAL A 121 15.37 6.63 23.36
C VAL A 121 14.27 6.45 24.39
N HIS A 122 13.47 7.49 24.60
CA HIS A 122 12.23 7.38 25.37
C HIS A 122 11.15 6.73 24.49
N ASP A 123 10.82 5.47 24.76
CA ASP A 123 9.58 4.83 24.33
C ASP A 123 8.41 5.41 25.16
N GLY A 124 7.68 6.36 24.57
CA GLY A 124 6.37 6.78 25.06
C GLY A 124 5.28 5.86 24.51
N PRO A 125 4.19 5.59 25.26
CA PRO A 125 3.19 4.61 24.88
C PRO A 125 2.45 5.02 23.61
N ASP A 126 2.36 4.02 22.74
CA ASP A 126 1.68 3.93 21.46
C ASP A 126 0.34 4.66 21.38
N LEU A 127 0.18 5.42 20.30
CA LEU A 127 -1.00 5.48 19.40
C LEU A 127 -0.78 6.65 18.41
N ALA A 128 0.18 6.52 17.49
CA ALA A 128 0.38 7.53 16.45
C ALA A 128 0.83 6.89 15.14
N HIS A 129 -0.14 6.70 14.25
CA HIS A 129 0.08 6.28 12.88
C HIS A 129 0.71 7.43 12.08
N SER A 130 2.03 7.43 11.96
CA SER A 130 2.78 8.39 11.15
C SER A 130 3.36 7.65 9.95
N ARG A 131 3.26 8.22 8.74
CA ARG A 131 4.01 7.73 7.56
C ARG A 131 5.50 7.54 7.86
N SER A 132 6.06 8.27 8.84
CA SER A 132 7.44 8.07 9.31
C SER A 132 7.68 6.72 10.01
N ARG A 133 6.66 6.09 10.63
CA ARG A 133 6.77 4.70 11.15
C ARG A 133 6.74 3.65 10.04
N TYR A 134 6.19 3.98 8.86
CA TYR A 134 6.23 3.05 7.72
C TYR A 134 7.68 2.73 7.34
N ASP A 135 8.60 3.68 7.52
CA ASP A 135 10.01 3.53 7.15
C ASP A 135 10.93 3.19 8.33
N GLN A 136 10.41 3.22 9.56
CA GLN A 136 11.21 3.07 10.77
C GLN A 136 10.93 1.73 11.42
N GLY A 137 11.93 0.85 11.39
CA GLY A 137 11.92 -0.37 12.19
C GLY A 137 12.65 -1.51 11.50
N MET A 138 13.44 -2.22 12.30
CA MET A 138 14.09 -3.47 11.88
C MET A 138 13.06 -4.49 11.37
N GLY A 139 11.82 -4.43 11.85
CA GLY A 139 10.69 -5.22 11.36
C GLY A 139 10.47 -5.15 9.84
N ASN A 140 10.61 -3.98 9.22
CA ASN A 140 10.42 -3.85 7.78
C ASN A 140 11.57 -4.46 6.96
N LEU A 141 12.77 -4.50 7.53
CA LEU A 141 13.92 -5.14 6.92
C LEU A 141 13.88 -6.65 7.11
N ILE A 142 13.51 -7.15 8.29
CA ILE A 142 13.55 -8.58 8.57
C ILE A 142 12.28 -9.31 8.13
N GLY A 143 11.15 -8.62 8.03
CA GLY A 143 9.85 -9.24 7.75
C GLY A 143 9.83 -10.06 6.47
N VAL A 144 10.20 -9.45 5.34
CA VAL A 144 10.22 -10.14 4.04
C VAL A 144 11.24 -11.29 4.00
N PRO A 145 12.54 -11.10 4.36
CA PRO A 145 13.50 -12.20 4.39
C PRO A 145 13.07 -13.37 5.28
N VAL A 146 12.60 -13.08 6.50
CA VAL A 146 12.16 -14.12 7.45
C VAL A 146 10.98 -14.90 6.87
N VAL A 147 9.94 -14.22 6.40
CA VAL A 147 8.75 -14.90 5.87
C VAL A 147 9.09 -15.68 4.58
N LEU A 148 9.97 -15.17 3.72
CA LEU A 148 10.45 -15.91 2.55
C LEU A 148 11.22 -17.18 2.94
N THR A 149 12.14 -17.10 3.92
CA THR A 149 12.88 -18.27 4.40
C THR A 149 11.94 -19.30 5.02
N LEU A 150 10.99 -18.88 5.86
CA LEU A 150 9.99 -19.78 6.46
C LEU A 150 9.09 -20.41 5.40
N SER A 151 8.65 -19.63 4.40
CA SER A 151 7.84 -20.13 3.28
C SER A 151 8.61 -21.14 2.44
N TRP A 152 9.90 -20.90 2.21
CA TRP A 152 10.78 -21.83 1.48
C TRP A 152 10.98 -23.14 2.25
N LEU A 153 11.26 -23.06 3.56
CA LEU A 153 11.35 -24.24 4.42
C LEU A 153 10.04 -25.02 4.40
N PHE A 154 8.89 -24.35 4.53
CA PHE A 154 7.58 -24.98 4.47
C PHE A 154 7.34 -25.68 3.12
N CYS A 155 7.55 -24.98 2.00
CA CYS A 155 7.35 -25.49 0.64
C CYS A 155 8.37 -26.57 0.21
N SER A 156 9.46 -26.76 0.98
CA SER A 156 10.37 -27.88 0.75
C SER A 156 9.73 -29.24 1.08
N THR A 157 8.68 -29.25 1.90
CA THR A 157 7.93 -30.46 2.26
C THR A 157 6.74 -30.70 1.33
N SER A 158 6.33 -31.96 1.13
CA SER A 158 5.15 -32.28 0.31
C SER A 158 3.86 -31.71 0.90
N LEU A 159 3.70 -31.78 2.22
CA LEU A 159 2.55 -31.20 2.90
C LEU A 159 2.51 -29.67 2.76
N GLY A 160 3.67 -29.02 2.88
CA GLY A 160 3.75 -27.57 2.72
C GLY A 160 3.45 -27.11 1.30
N ARG A 161 3.85 -27.85 0.26
CA ARG A 161 3.45 -27.55 -1.13
C ARG A 161 1.94 -27.67 -1.32
N LEU A 162 1.31 -28.71 -0.76
CA LEU A 162 -0.15 -28.86 -0.83
C LEU A 162 -0.88 -27.68 -0.16
N PHE A 163 -0.45 -27.23 1.02
CA PHE A 163 -1.05 -26.06 1.65
C PHE A 163 -0.77 -24.78 0.88
N ALA A 164 0.45 -24.61 0.36
CA ALA A 164 0.81 -23.43 -0.40
C ALA A 164 0.06 -23.34 -1.74
N SER A 165 -0.25 -24.47 -2.39
CA SER A 165 -1.11 -24.48 -3.57
C SER A 165 -2.54 -24.06 -3.25
N LEU A 166 -3.11 -24.51 -2.13
CA LEU A 166 -4.43 -24.05 -1.67
C LEU A 166 -4.46 -22.54 -1.37
N VAL A 167 -3.39 -22.02 -0.77
CA VAL A 167 -3.22 -20.57 -0.54
C VAL A 167 -3.00 -19.81 -1.86
N GLY A 168 -2.39 -20.46 -2.86
CA GLY A 168 -2.15 -19.91 -4.19
C GLY A 168 -3.41 -19.83 -5.06
N MET A 169 -4.39 -20.73 -4.88
CA MET A 169 -5.62 -20.76 -5.70
C MET A 169 -6.33 -19.39 -5.79
N PRO A 170 -6.59 -18.65 -4.69
CA PRO A 170 -7.17 -17.31 -4.82
C PRO A 170 -6.35 -16.34 -5.69
N PHE A 171 -5.01 -16.44 -5.68
CA PHE A 171 -4.14 -15.63 -6.53
C PHE A 171 -4.20 -16.07 -7.98
N HIS A 172 -4.33 -17.38 -8.21
CA HIS A 172 -4.52 -17.98 -9.53
C HIS A 172 -5.81 -17.46 -10.17
N GLU A 173 -6.93 -17.56 -9.45
CA GLU A 173 -8.23 -17.08 -9.91
C GLU A 173 -8.27 -15.56 -10.08
N LEU A 174 -7.63 -14.82 -9.18
CA LEU A 174 -7.44 -13.38 -9.35
C LEU A 174 -6.61 -13.06 -10.59
N GLY A 175 -5.70 -13.94 -11.00
CA GLY A 175 -4.95 -13.88 -12.25
C GLY A 175 -5.86 -13.87 -13.47
N HIS A 176 -6.72 -14.88 -13.62
CA HIS A 176 -7.73 -14.95 -14.67
C HIS A 176 -8.64 -13.71 -14.69
N ALA A 177 -9.14 -13.32 -13.51
CA ALA A 177 -10.00 -12.16 -13.37
C ALA A 177 -9.26 -10.86 -13.76
N GLY A 178 -8.01 -10.70 -13.32
CA GLY A 178 -7.19 -9.53 -13.61
C GLY A 178 -6.94 -9.35 -15.11
N ALA A 179 -6.56 -10.41 -15.83
CA ALA A 179 -6.40 -10.34 -17.29
C ALA A 179 -7.73 -10.11 -18.04
N SER A 180 -8.83 -10.62 -17.50
CA SER A 180 -10.17 -10.34 -18.02
C SER A 180 -10.53 -8.86 -17.87
N TRP A 181 -10.29 -8.28 -16.70
CA TRP A 181 -10.54 -6.86 -16.44
C TRP A 181 -9.65 -5.96 -17.30
N LEU A 182 -8.39 -6.32 -17.50
CA LEU A 182 -7.48 -5.60 -18.41
C LEU A 182 -8.00 -5.52 -19.85
N SER A 183 -8.78 -6.51 -20.28
CA SER A 183 -9.40 -6.54 -21.60
C SER A 183 -10.90 -6.19 -21.58
N SER A 184 -11.37 -5.55 -20.51
CA SER A 184 -12.75 -5.09 -20.32
C SER A 184 -13.81 -6.19 -20.31
N ARG A 185 -13.47 -7.40 -19.87
CA ARG A 185 -14.40 -8.54 -19.75
C ARG A 185 -14.87 -8.74 -18.32
N ILE A 186 -16.12 -9.15 -18.17
CA ILE A 186 -16.69 -9.45 -16.86
C ILE A 186 -16.04 -10.74 -16.35
N ALA A 187 -15.41 -10.65 -15.18
CA ALA A 187 -14.89 -11.80 -14.47
C ALA A 187 -15.04 -11.62 -12.95
N VAL A 188 -15.34 -12.70 -12.25
CA VAL A 188 -15.50 -12.77 -10.80
C VAL A 188 -14.62 -13.90 -10.27
N PRO A 189 -13.53 -13.58 -9.55
CA PRO A 189 -12.69 -14.61 -8.95
C PRO A 189 -13.43 -15.19 -7.74
N LEU A 190 -13.62 -16.51 -7.73
CA LEU A 190 -14.09 -17.27 -6.59
C LEU A 190 -12.89 -18.06 -6.01
N PRO A 191 -13.00 -18.68 -4.82
CA PRO A 191 -11.83 -19.27 -4.16
C PRO A 191 -11.08 -20.37 -4.96
N PHE A 192 -11.74 -21.04 -5.91
CA PHE A 192 -11.19 -22.19 -6.64
C PHE A 192 -11.50 -22.21 -8.14
N PHE A 193 -12.21 -21.19 -8.64
CA PHE A 193 -12.50 -21.04 -10.06
C PHE A 193 -12.91 -19.59 -10.34
N THR A 194 -12.78 -19.15 -11.59
CA THR A 194 -13.17 -17.82 -12.01
C THR A 194 -14.35 -17.91 -12.95
N PHE A 195 -15.41 -17.19 -12.64
CA PHE A 195 -16.51 -17.03 -13.58
C PHE A 195 -16.23 -15.85 -14.49
N TRP A 196 -16.15 -16.05 -15.81
CA TRP A 196 -15.93 -14.98 -16.77
C TRP A 196 -16.81 -15.10 -18.01
N PHE A 197 -16.92 -14.00 -18.77
CA PHE A 197 -17.61 -13.93 -20.05
C PHE A 197 -16.63 -13.62 -21.17
N ASP A 198 -16.87 -14.19 -22.35
CA ASP A 198 -15.99 -14.04 -23.51
C ASP A 198 -16.11 -12.66 -24.19
N ASP A 199 -17.28 -12.03 -24.06
CA ASP A 199 -17.56 -10.74 -24.67
C ASP A 199 -17.01 -9.57 -23.83
N GLN A 200 -16.45 -8.58 -24.53
CA GLN A 200 -16.09 -7.32 -23.91
C GLN A 200 -17.34 -6.58 -23.44
N SER A 201 -17.24 -5.94 -22.28
CA SER A 201 -18.31 -5.20 -21.65
C SER A 201 -17.89 -3.74 -21.46
N VAL A 202 -18.63 -2.83 -22.11
CA VAL A 202 -18.45 -1.37 -21.94
C VAL A 202 -18.63 -0.99 -20.47
N LEU A 203 -19.56 -1.63 -19.76
CA LEU A 203 -19.78 -1.42 -18.34
C LEU A 203 -18.52 -1.78 -17.55
N MET A 204 -17.96 -2.98 -17.76
CA MET A 204 -16.74 -3.40 -17.06
C MET A 204 -15.54 -2.51 -17.39
N GLY A 205 -15.33 -2.17 -18.66
CA GLY A 205 -14.28 -1.23 -19.07
C GLY A 205 -14.43 0.13 -18.39
N SER A 206 -15.66 0.65 -18.28
CA SER A 206 -15.94 1.91 -17.59
C SER A 206 -15.65 1.83 -16.09
N LEU A 207 -15.97 0.70 -15.44
CA LEU A 207 -15.65 0.46 -14.03
C LEU A 207 -14.14 0.42 -13.80
N VAL A 208 -13.39 -0.31 -14.64
CA VAL A 208 -11.92 -0.40 -14.53
C VAL A 208 -11.27 0.97 -14.67
N VAL A 209 -11.64 1.75 -15.69
CA VAL A 209 -11.14 3.12 -15.87
C VAL A 209 -11.54 4.02 -14.71
N GLY A 210 -12.79 3.94 -14.23
CA GLY A 210 -13.26 4.72 -13.09
C GLY A 210 -12.44 4.46 -11.83
N VAL A 211 -12.16 3.19 -11.51
CA VAL A 211 -11.32 2.79 -10.36
C VAL A 211 -9.88 3.27 -10.53
N LEU A 212 -9.28 3.10 -11.71
CA LEU A 212 -7.90 3.54 -11.98
C LEU A 212 -7.77 5.06 -11.95
N ALA A 213 -8.72 5.79 -12.53
CA ALA A 213 -8.75 7.25 -12.48
C ALA A 213 -8.90 7.76 -11.04
N TRP A 214 -9.79 7.13 -10.25
CA TRP A 214 -9.94 7.43 -8.82
C TRP A 214 -8.65 7.17 -8.04
N LEU A 215 -7.97 6.05 -8.31
CA LEU A 215 -6.69 5.71 -7.69
C LEU A 215 -5.58 6.71 -8.09
N MET A 216 -5.50 7.08 -9.36
CA MET A 216 -4.55 8.10 -9.84
C MET A 216 -4.80 9.46 -9.19
N PHE A 217 -6.05 9.89 -9.08
CA PHE A 217 -6.42 11.15 -8.44
C PHE A 217 -5.95 11.20 -6.97
N HIS A 218 -6.23 10.14 -6.19
CA HIS A 218 -5.82 10.12 -4.79
C HIS A 218 -4.32 9.93 -4.59
N THR A 219 -3.67 9.07 -5.38
CA THR A 219 -2.21 8.88 -5.30
C THR A 219 -1.45 10.15 -5.69
N HIS A 220 -1.98 10.93 -6.64
CA HIS A 220 -1.46 12.25 -6.97
C HIS A 220 -1.59 13.23 -5.81
N GLY A 221 -2.79 13.36 -5.21
CA GLY A 221 -3.02 14.24 -4.07
C GLY A 221 -2.19 13.87 -2.83
N GLU A 222 -1.89 12.58 -2.64
CA GLU A 222 -1.06 12.08 -1.54
C GLU A 222 0.46 12.07 -1.83
N ASN A 223 0.88 12.57 -3.01
CA ASN A 223 2.25 12.55 -3.54
C ASN A 223 2.89 11.15 -3.53
N ASN A 224 2.08 10.11 -3.72
CA ASN A 224 2.51 8.71 -3.79
C ASN A 224 2.91 8.35 -5.23
N ARG A 225 4.16 8.66 -5.59
CA ARG A 225 4.69 8.46 -6.95
C ARG A 225 4.72 6.99 -7.38
N PHE A 226 4.98 6.08 -6.46
CA PHE A 226 5.01 4.65 -6.75
C PHE A 226 3.64 4.16 -7.24
N MET A 227 2.59 4.40 -6.46
CA MET A 227 1.25 3.96 -6.85
C MET A 227 0.66 4.74 -8.01
N PHE A 228 1.03 6.01 -8.17
CA PHE A 228 0.67 6.76 -9.37
C PHE A 228 1.27 6.12 -10.63
N ALA A 229 2.55 5.73 -10.58
CA ALA A 229 3.22 5.05 -11.69
C ALA A 229 2.60 3.68 -11.98
N VAL A 230 2.32 2.88 -10.96
CA VAL A 230 1.65 1.58 -11.11
C VAL A 230 0.26 1.74 -11.74
N ALA A 231 -0.57 2.64 -11.21
CA ALA A 231 -1.92 2.88 -11.75
C ALA A 231 -1.89 3.37 -13.20
N SER A 232 -0.93 4.25 -13.53
CA SER A 232 -0.72 4.73 -14.90
C SER A 232 -0.30 3.61 -15.86
N ALA A 233 0.60 2.74 -15.42
CA ALA A 233 1.03 1.58 -16.21
C ALA A 233 -0.11 0.60 -16.46
N VAL A 234 -0.92 0.30 -15.44
CA VAL A 234 -2.09 -0.57 -15.54
C VAL A 234 -3.16 0.05 -16.46
N LEU A 235 -3.38 1.37 -16.40
CA LEU A 235 -4.30 2.06 -17.30
C LEU A 235 -3.84 1.99 -18.77
N GLY A 236 -2.53 2.17 -19.01
CA GLY A 236 -1.95 2.00 -20.34
C GLY A 236 -2.10 0.57 -20.86
N ALA A 237 -1.80 -0.43 -20.02
CA ALA A 237 -1.97 -1.84 -20.35
C ALA A 237 -3.43 -2.18 -20.65
N TRP A 238 -4.38 -1.65 -19.86
CA TRP A 238 -5.81 -1.81 -20.09
C TRP A 238 -6.23 -1.24 -21.45
N ALA A 239 -5.77 -0.03 -21.80
CA ALA A 239 -6.12 0.59 -23.08
C ALA A 239 -5.58 -0.23 -24.27
N ILE A 240 -4.35 -0.73 -24.17
CA ILE A 240 -3.76 -1.60 -25.19
C ILE A 240 -4.55 -2.91 -25.30
N ALA A 241 -4.76 -3.60 -24.19
CA ALA A 241 -5.44 -4.90 -24.17
C ALA A 241 -6.91 -4.81 -24.62
N THR A 242 -7.60 -3.72 -24.30
CA THR A 242 -9.00 -3.51 -24.67
C THR A 242 -9.17 -3.15 -26.14
N PHE A 243 -8.33 -2.28 -26.70
CA PHE A 243 -8.57 -1.69 -28.02
C PHE A 243 -7.67 -2.22 -29.14
N LEU A 244 -6.48 -2.75 -28.82
CA LEU A 244 -5.46 -3.10 -29.82
C LEU A 244 -5.23 -4.60 -29.96
N ILE A 245 -5.57 -5.40 -28.94
CA ILE A 245 -5.27 -6.83 -28.90
C ILE A 245 -6.50 -7.64 -29.33
N SER A 246 -6.27 -8.67 -30.15
CA SER A 246 -7.36 -9.51 -30.67
C SER A 246 -8.05 -10.32 -29.56
N PRO A 247 -9.36 -10.66 -29.72
CA PRO A 247 -10.08 -11.48 -28.75
C PRO A 247 -9.38 -12.81 -28.44
N THR A 248 -8.86 -13.49 -29.47
CA THR A 248 -8.12 -14.76 -29.34
C THR A 248 -6.86 -14.59 -28.50
N THR A 249 -6.08 -13.53 -28.73
CA THR A 249 -4.88 -13.23 -27.94
C THR A 249 -5.24 -12.88 -26.49
N THR A 250 -6.30 -12.10 -26.28
CA THR A 250 -6.74 -11.79 -24.91
C THR A 250 -7.25 -13.03 -24.17
N LEU A 251 -7.89 -13.98 -24.85
CA LEU A 251 -8.29 -15.26 -24.26
C LEU A 251 -7.07 -16.10 -23.86
N MET A 252 -6.06 -16.16 -24.71
CA MET A 252 -4.78 -16.79 -24.37
C MET A 252 -4.18 -16.15 -23.11
N TRP A 253 -4.16 -14.82 -23.03
CA TRP A 253 -3.65 -14.09 -21.87
C TRP A 253 -4.48 -14.34 -20.61
N GLN A 254 -5.81 -14.46 -20.72
CA GLN A 254 -6.68 -14.80 -19.59
C GLN A 254 -6.31 -16.16 -18.99
N ILE A 255 -6.09 -17.17 -19.83
CA ILE A 255 -5.71 -18.52 -19.39
C ILE A 255 -4.29 -18.53 -18.82
N LEU A 256 -3.34 -17.91 -19.52
CA LEU A 256 -1.97 -17.72 -19.03
C LEU A 256 -1.91 -16.99 -17.69
N ALA A 257 -2.87 -16.08 -17.46
CA ALA A 257 -2.88 -15.25 -16.28
C ALA A 257 -3.18 -16.01 -14.98
N GLY A 258 -3.73 -17.23 -15.03
CA GLY A 258 -3.94 -18.06 -13.84
C GLY A 258 -2.65 -18.26 -13.07
N ALA A 259 -1.73 -19.03 -13.64
CA ALA A 259 -0.40 -19.26 -13.04
C ALA A 259 0.45 -17.97 -12.94
N LEU A 260 0.30 -17.00 -13.84
CA LEU A 260 0.97 -15.70 -13.67
C LEU A 260 0.47 -14.95 -12.44
N GLY A 261 -0.81 -15.10 -12.07
CA GLY A 261 -1.40 -14.45 -10.91
C GLY A 261 -0.68 -14.84 -9.62
N GLU A 262 -0.35 -16.12 -9.46
CA GLU A 262 0.43 -16.62 -8.32
C GLU A 262 1.81 -15.95 -8.22
N ILE A 263 2.49 -15.79 -9.36
CA ILE A 263 3.83 -15.19 -9.44
C ILE A 263 3.76 -13.67 -9.24
N VAL A 264 2.94 -13.00 -10.04
CA VAL A 264 2.92 -11.53 -10.16
C VAL A 264 2.26 -10.88 -8.95
N PHE A 265 1.11 -11.39 -8.48
CA PHE A 265 0.47 -10.81 -7.28
C PHE A 265 1.24 -11.16 -6.00
N GLY A 266 1.76 -12.39 -5.88
CA GLY A 266 2.64 -12.77 -4.78
C GLY A 266 3.89 -11.89 -4.73
N GLY A 267 4.59 -11.74 -5.85
CA GLY A 267 5.74 -10.86 -5.98
C GLY A 267 5.42 -9.38 -5.73
N PHE A 268 4.28 -8.90 -6.23
CA PHE A 268 3.82 -7.52 -6.01
C PHE A 268 3.58 -7.23 -4.54
N ILE A 269 2.93 -8.13 -3.78
CA ILE A 269 2.73 -7.95 -2.33
C ILE A 269 4.07 -7.81 -1.59
N LEU A 270 5.06 -8.64 -1.96
CA LEU A 270 6.39 -8.59 -1.35
C LEU A 270 7.12 -7.28 -1.65
N VAL A 271 6.99 -6.77 -2.87
CA VAL A 271 7.53 -5.45 -3.25
C VAL A 271 6.78 -4.33 -2.54
N ALA A 272 5.44 -4.34 -2.59
CA ALA A 272 4.56 -3.35 -1.98
C ALA A 272 4.67 -3.30 -0.45
N PHE A 273 5.17 -4.36 0.19
CA PHE A 273 5.48 -4.37 1.62
C PHE A 273 6.50 -3.29 2.03
N HIS A 274 7.35 -2.84 1.09
CA HIS A 274 8.38 -1.82 1.31
C HIS A 274 7.95 -0.40 0.90
N PHE A 275 6.75 -0.22 0.35
CA PHE A 275 6.24 1.07 -0.11
C PHE A 275 4.87 1.43 0.49
N PRO A 276 4.69 2.67 0.98
CA PRO A 276 3.38 3.09 1.46
C PRO A 276 2.37 3.08 0.30
N LEU A 277 1.19 2.49 0.53
CA LEU A 277 0.02 2.63 -0.34
C LEU A 277 -0.89 3.75 0.19
N PRO A 278 -1.90 4.22 -0.58
CA PRO A 278 -2.78 5.29 -0.12
C PRO A 278 -3.38 5.05 1.27
N ASP A 279 -3.46 6.11 2.07
CA ASP A 279 -3.76 6.00 3.51
C ASP A 279 -5.14 5.35 3.76
N ARG A 280 -6.08 5.55 2.83
CA ARG A 280 -7.43 4.94 2.87
C ARG A 280 -7.40 3.41 2.87
N PHE A 281 -6.37 2.79 2.31
CA PHE A 281 -6.23 1.32 2.30
C PHE A 281 -5.74 0.76 3.63
N ARG A 282 -5.27 1.59 4.57
CA ARG A 282 -4.68 1.11 5.84
C ARG A 282 -3.59 0.06 5.62
N TRP A 283 -2.81 0.23 4.56
CA TRP A 283 -1.82 -0.76 4.10
C TRP A 283 -0.73 -1.04 5.12
N ASP A 284 -0.43 -0.09 5.99
CA ASP A 284 0.40 -0.27 7.17
C ASP A 284 0.07 -1.53 8.00
N PHE A 285 -1.22 -1.84 8.15
CA PHE A 285 -1.73 -3.00 8.86
C PHE A 285 -1.86 -4.18 7.90
N TRP A 286 -2.56 -3.97 6.78
CA TRP A 286 -2.89 -5.04 5.84
C TRP A 286 -1.68 -5.69 5.18
N ARG A 287 -0.56 -4.97 5.02
CA ARG A 287 0.68 -5.54 4.46
C ARG A 287 1.20 -6.72 5.29
N TRP A 288 1.04 -6.70 6.61
CA TRP A 288 1.49 -7.80 7.47
C TRP A 288 0.58 -9.03 7.34
N VAL A 289 -0.73 -8.79 7.21
CA VAL A 289 -1.70 -9.85 6.94
C VAL A 289 -1.46 -10.45 5.54
N ALA A 290 -1.17 -9.62 4.54
CA ALA A 290 -0.93 -10.04 3.17
C ALA A 290 0.45 -10.70 2.97
N LEU A 291 1.44 -10.36 3.79
CA LEU A 291 2.83 -10.81 3.63
C LEU A 291 2.94 -12.34 3.63
N ILE A 292 2.27 -13.02 4.56
CA ILE A 292 2.35 -14.48 4.70
C ILE A 292 1.76 -15.20 3.49
N PRO A 293 0.48 -14.99 3.09
CA PRO A 293 -0.07 -15.67 1.92
C PRO A 293 0.65 -15.27 0.63
N GLY A 294 1.06 -14.01 0.48
CA GLY A 294 1.82 -13.55 -0.69
C GLY A 294 3.18 -14.24 -0.82
N ALA A 295 3.91 -14.41 0.30
CA ALA A 295 5.19 -15.12 0.31
C ALA A 295 5.04 -16.62 0.04
N LEU A 296 4.05 -17.27 0.66
CA LEU A 296 3.79 -18.70 0.45
C LEU A 296 3.44 -18.98 -1.01
N CYS A 297 2.52 -18.20 -1.57
CA CYS A 297 2.12 -18.31 -2.98
C CYS A 297 3.32 -18.08 -3.91
N PHE A 298 4.08 -17.00 -3.71
CA PHE A 298 5.22 -16.67 -4.57
C PHE A 298 6.33 -17.73 -4.52
N VAL A 299 6.72 -18.16 -3.31
CA VAL A 299 7.78 -19.17 -3.14
C VAL A 299 7.35 -20.51 -3.71
N HIS A 300 6.10 -20.92 -3.51
CA HIS A 300 5.56 -22.12 -4.11
C HIS A 300 5.62 -22.06 -5.63
N ALA A 301 5.15 -20.96 -6.25
CA ALA A 301 5.19 -20.79 -7.70
C ALA A 301 6.63 -20.82 -8.24
N VAL A 302 7.59 -20.15 -7.59
CA VAL A 302 9.01 -20.18 -7.99
C VAL A 302 9.56 -21.61 -7.96
N LEU A 303 9.31 -22.37 -6.89
CA LEU A 303 9.80 -23.74 -6.75
C LEU A 303 9.13 -24.70 -7.74
N LEU A 304 7.83 -24.54 -7.98
CA LEU A 304 7.08 -25.29 -8.98
C LEU A 304 7.69 -25.07 -10.37
N TRP A 305 7.76 -23.83 -10.84
CA TRP A 305 8.22 -23.54 -12.20
C TRP A 305 9.69 -23.85 -12.42
N ARG A 306 10.53 -23.74 -11.37
CA ARG A 306 11.91 -24.24 -11.42
C ARG A 306 11.96 -25.75 -11.60
N THR A 307 11.08 -26.49 -10.92
CA THR A 307 11.00 -27.95 -11.03
C THR A 307 10.49 -28.37 -12.41
N VAL A 308 9.44 -27.70 -12.92
CA VAL A 308 8.85 -27.99 -14.23
C VAL A 308 9.81 -27.65 -15.38
N SER A 309 10.58 -26.56 -15.29
CA SER A 309 11.60 -26.23 -16.30
C SER A 309 12.76 -27.25 -16.30
N ALA A 310 13.06 -27.86 -15.15
CA ALA A 310 14.05 -28.96 -15.07
C ALA A 310 13.49 -30.32 -15.53
N ASP A 311 12.19 -30.57 -15.30
CA ASP A 311 11.48 -31.78 -15.70
C ASP A 311 10.03 -31.45 -16.03
N VAL A 312 9.74 -31.33 -17.33
CA VAL A 312 8.42 -30.92 -17.84
C VAL A 312 7.31 -31.94 -17.55
N SER A 313 7.66 -33.17 -17.16
CA SER A 313 6.68 -34.16 -16.71
C SER A 313 5.97 -33.76 -15.42
N GLN A 314 6.57 -32.84 -14.65
CA GLN A 314 6.01 -32.27 -13.42
C GLN A 314 5.03 -31.12 -13.67
N MET A 315 4.75 -30.77 -14.94
CA MET A 315 3.80 -29.71 -15.28
C MET A 315 2.43 -29.97 -14.63
N PRO A 316 1.80 -28.95 -14.00
CA PRO A 316 0.50 -29.09 -13.37
C PRO A 316 -0.62 -29.19 -14.43
N TRP A 317 -0.77 -30.37 -15.01
CA TRP A 317 -1.88 -30.70 -15.90
C TRP A 317 -3.19 -30.89 -15.13
N GLY A 318 -4.32 -30.67 -15.81
CA GLY A 318 -5.64 -30.87 -15.23
C GLY A 318 -6.26 -29.62 -14.64
N ALA A 319 -7.54 -29.72 -14.29
CA ALA A 319 -8.31 -28.66 -13.65
C ALA A 319 -8.61 -29.03 -12.19
N ALA A 320 -8.64 -28.02 -11.30
CA ALA A 320 -9.09 -28.22 -9.92
C ALA A 320 -10.59 -28.59 -9.86
N ILE A 321 -11.38 -28.07 -10.81
CA ILE A 321 -12.82 -28.30 -10.95
C ILE A 321 -13.11 -28.45 -12.45
N GLY A 322 -13.84 -29.50 -12.85
CA GLY A 322 -14.25 -29.73 -14.24
C GLY A 322 -13.55 -30.93 -14.88
N ALA A 323 -13.51 -30.96 -16.21
CA ALA A 323 -12.81 -32.02 -16.94
C ALA A 323 -11.29 -31.79 -16.89
N GLU A 324 -10.49 -32.87 -16.90
CA GLU A 324 -9.03 -32.76 -16.91
C GLU A 324 -8.49 -32.00 -18.13
N SER A 325 -9.23 -31.97 -19.24
CA SER A 325 -8.89 -31.20 -20.44
C SER A 325 -8.99 -29.68 -20.25
N ASP A 326 -9.71 -29.22 -19.23
CA ASP A 326 -10.06 -27.80 -19.08
C ASP A 326 -9.00 -27.01 -18.31
N GLY A 327 -7.95 -27.69 -17.81
CA GLY A 327 -6.83 -27.05 -17.12
C GLY A 327 -6.07 -26.07 -18.02
N ASP A 328 -5.55 -25.00 -17.41
CA ASP A 328 -4.88 -23.92 -18.15
C ASP A 328 -3.76 -24.42 -19.06
N MET A 329 -2.89 -25.28 -18.53
CA MET A 329 -1.75 -25.81 -19.30
C MET A 329 -2.23 -26.64 -20.49
N ASN A 330 -3.27 -27.46 -20.28
CA ASN A 330 -3.89 -28.26 -21.35
C ASN A 330 -4.41 -27.33 -22.45
N ARG A 331 -5.13 -26.27 -22.08
CA ARG A 331 -5.70 -25.31 -23.03
C ARG A 331 -4.64 -24.52 -23.78
N LEU A 332 -3.59 -24.06 -23.11
CA LEU A 332 -2.50 -23.32 -23.75
C LEU A 332 -1.78 -24.15 -24.81
N VAL A 333 -1.53 -25.44 -24.52
CA VAL A 333 -0.90 -26.36 -25.48
C VAL A 333 -1.86 -26.69 -26.62
N GLN A 334 -3.10 -27.09 -26.32
CA GLN A 334 -4.03 -27.62 -27.31
C GLN A 334 -4.67 -26.53 -28.18
N GLN A 335 -4.97 -25.36 -27.61
CA GLN A 335 -5.72 -24.29 -28.29
C GLN A 335 -4.82 -23.20 -28.86
N PHE A 336 -3.66 -22.96 -28.24
CA PHE A 336 -2.76 -21.85 -28.60
C PHE A 336 -1.37 -22.29 -29.07
N GLY A 337 -1.10 -23.60 -29.13
CA GLY A 337 0.11 -24.16 -29.74
C GLY A 337 1.38 -23.95 -28.93
N TRP A 338 1.28 -23.60 -27.64
CA TRP A 338 2.44 -23.55 -26.77
C TRP A 338 3.04 -24.94 -26.58
N SER A 339 4.37 -25.05 -26.51
CA SER A 339 4.98 -26.25 -25.98
C SER A 339 5.05 -26.18 -24.44
N ALA A 340 5.08 -27.35 -23.80
CA ALA A 340 5.20 -27.42 -22.34
C ALA A 340 6.54 -26.82 -21.84
N ASN A 341 7.61 -26.95 -22.63
CA ASN A 341 8.90 -26.33 -22.30
C ASN A 341 8.83 -24.79 -22.41
N ASP A 342 8.20 -24.27 -23.46
CA ASP A 342 8.05 -22.81 -23.63
C ASP A 342 7.25 -22.19 -22.47
N LEU A 343 6.20 -22.87 -22.01
CA LEU A 343 5.44 -22.44 -20.84
C LEU A 343 6.29 -22.46 -19.57
N ALA A 344 7.01 -23.56 -19.33
CA ALA A 344 7.86 -23.70 -18.16
C ALA A 344 8.93 -22.60 -18.07
N ASP A 345 9.61 -22.35 -19.18
CA ASP A 345 10.66 -21.32 -19.28
C ASP A 345 10.06 -19.91 -19.18
N PHE A 346 8.89 -19.68 -19.78
CA PHE A 346 8.18 -18.41 -19.67
C PHE A 346 7.82 -18.08 -18.22
N TYR A 347 7.15 -18.98 -17.50
CA TYR A 347 6.76 -18.74 -16.11
C TYR A 347 7.97 -18.59 -15.20
N LEU A 348 9.03 -19.40 -15.40
CA LEU A 348 10.26 -19.28 -14.64
C LEU A 348 10.96 -17.95 -14.88
N ALA A 349 11.00 -17.46 -16.13
CA ALA A 349 11.57 -16.17 -16.47
C ALA A 349 10.82 -15.01 -15.78
N ILE A 350 9.49 -15.05 -15.76
CA ILE A 350 8.69 -14.06 -15.02
C ILE A 350 8.94 -14.14 -13.51
N ALA A 351 9.03 -15.35 -12.95
CA ALA A 351 9.36 -15.54 -11.55
C ALA A 351 10.73 -14.94 -11.17
N TYR A 352 11.74 -15.11 -12.03
CA TYR A 352 13.07 -14.50 -11.86
C TYR A 352 13.06 -12.97 -12.04
N ALA A 353 12.22 -12.44 -12.93
CA ALA A 353 12.02 -11.00 -13.04
C ALA A 353 11.41 -10.42 -11.75
N CYS A 354 10.40 -11.08 -11.18
CA CYS A 354 9.81 -10.69 -9.89
C CYS A 354 10.83 -10.80 -8.74
N LEU A 355 11.64 -11.85 -8.68
CA LEU A 355 12.73 -11.99 -7.69
C LEU A 355 13.76 -10.86 -7.82
N THR A 356 14.10 -10.48 -9.05
CA THR A 356 15.03 -9.37 -9.31
C THR A 356 14.45 -8.04 -8.84
N ALA A 357 13.18 -7.78 -9.14
CA ALA A 357 12.47 -6.59 -8.66
C ALA A 357 12.39 -6.54 -7.13
N LEU A 358 12.14 -7.67 -6.48
CA LEU A 358 12.12 -7.80 -5.04
C LEU A 358 13.51 -7.56 -4.42
N ALA A 359 14.56 -8.15 -5.00
CA ALA A 359 15.93 -7.94 -4.53
C ALA A 359 16.37 -6.46 -4.66
N ALA A 360 16.04 -5.81 -5.78
CA ALA A 360 16.30 -4.39 -5.98
C ALA A 360 15.53 -3.51 -4.98
N THR A 361 14.26 -3.83 -4.74
CA THR A 361 13.41 -3.15 -3.75
C THR A 361 13.96 -3.32 -2.34
N TYR A 362 14.37 -4.53 -1.98
CA TYR A 362 14.98 -4.82 -0.69
C TYR A 362 16.30 -4.08 -0.51
N ALA A 363 17.17 -4.07 -1.51
CA ALA A 363 18.42 -3.30 -1.48
C ALA A 363 18.16 -1.80 -1.29
N TYR A 364 17.15 -1.24 -1.97
CA TYR A 364 16.70 0.14 -1.77
C TYR A 364 16.17 0.38 -0.35
N ALA A 365 15.39 -0.56 0.20
CA ALA A 365 14.89 -0.50 1.57
C ALA A 365 16.01 -0.60 2.62
N VAL A 366 17.07 -1.36 2.36
CA VAL A 366 18.28 -1.37 3.21
C VAL A 366 19.01 -0.03 3.11
N TYR A 367 19.19 0.49 1.90
CA TYR A 367 19.87 1.77 1.66
C TYR A 367 19.19 2.94 2.39
N ARG A 368 17.85 3.05 2.32
CA ARG A 368 17.10 4.16 2.96
C ARG A 368 17.12 4.14 4.50
N ILE A 369 17.40 2.99 5.12
CA ILE A 369 17.40 2.81 6.58
C ILE A 369 18.80 3.04 7.18
N ARG A 370 19.86 3.01 6.36
CA ARG A 370 21.21 3.33 6.82
C ARG A 370 21.27 4.81 7.25
N PRO A 371 21.84 5.10 8.45
CA PRO A 371 21.89 6.44 9.03
C PRO A 371 22.78 7.42 8.25
#